data_AF-A0A5T1MTC0-F1
#
_entry.id   AF-A0A5T1MTC0-F1
#
_cell.length_a   1.000
_cell.length_b   1.000
_cell.length_c   1.000
_cell.angle_alpha   90.00
_cell.angle_beta   90.00
_cell.angle_gamma   90.00
#
_symmetry.space_group_name_H-M   'P 1'
#
loop_
_entity.id
_entity.type
_entity.pdbx_description
1 polymer ?
#
loop_
_entity_poly.entity_id
_entity_poly.type
_entity_poly.pdbx_seq_one_letter_code
_entity_poly.pdbx_strand_id
1 'polypeptide(L)' 'KIEKDPSLKLPSLEQYPDYREAIKLKNHLSYKLGKELVKANKIWYKGGYFYFLYFIKKIKI' A
#
# COMPACT_ATOMS: atom_id res chain seq x y z
N LYS A 1 9.94 21.32 -5.34
CA LYS A 1 10.89 21.51 -6.45
C LYS A 1 12.26 20.99 -6.02
N ILE A 2 12.48 19.69 -6.19
CA ILE A 2 13.75 18.96 -5.86
C ILE A 2 14.79 19.17 -6.99
N GLU A 3 14.42 19.93 -8.02
CA GLU A 3 15.11 20.00 -9.31
C GLU A 3 16.38 20.87 -9.34
N LYS A 4 16.75 21.54 -8.25
CA LYS A 4 17.87 22.52 -8.28
C LYS A 4 19.25 21.92 -7.99
N ASP A 5 19.34 20.69 -7.47
CA ASP A 5 20.63 20.06 -7.17
C ASP A 5 20.65 18.60 -7.68
N PRO A 6 21.47 18.27 -8.71
CA PRO A 6 21.60 16.92 -9.24
C PRO A 6 22.09 15.89 -8.20
N SER A 7 22.77 16.34 -7.14
CA SER A 7 23.27 15.49 -6.05
C SER A 7 22.18 14.99 -5.10
N LEU A 8 21.00 15.62 -5.09
CA LEU A 8 19.83 15.23 -4.30
C LEU A 8 18.95 14.19 -5.00
N LYS A 9 19.34 13.70 -6.18
CA LYS A 9 18.60 12.64 -6.87
C LYS A 9 18.72 11.34 -6.07
N LEU A 10 17.60 10.94 -5.48
CA LEU A 10 17.48 9.66 -4.81
C LEU A 10 17.74 8.51 -5.81
N PRO A 11 18.44 7.44 -5.37
CA PRO A 11 18.57 6.23 -6.16
C PRO A 11 17.19 5.61 -6.43
N SER A 12 17.10 4.74 -7.44
CA SER A 12 15.85 4.04 -7.73
C SER A 12 15.43 3.16 -6.54
N LEU A 13 14.13 2.96 -6.34
CA LEU A 13 13.61 2.19 -5.20
C LEU A 13 14.21 0.77 -5.09
N GLU A 14 14.63 0.20 -6.22
CA GLU A 14 15.22 -1.13 -6.30
C GLU A 14 16.65 -1.20 -5.75
N GLN A 15 17.34 -0.07 -5.71
CA GLN A 15 18.72 0.04 -5.21
C GLN A 15 18.78 0.10 -3.68
N TYR A 16 17.63 0.26 -3.00
CA TYR A 16 17.61 0.27 -1.55
C TYR A 16 17.77 -1.15 -1.00
N PRO A 17 18.60 -1.33 0.04
CA PRO A 17 18.92 -2.65 0.59
C PRO A 17 17.70 -3.39 1.14
N ASP A 18 16.68 -2.67 1.59
CA ASP A 18 15.43 -3.21 2.15
C ASP A 18 14.34 -3.47 1.10
N TYR A 19 14.57 -3.13 -0.18
CA TYR A 19 13.56 -3.22 -1.23
C TYR A 19 12.93 -4.61 -1.33
N ARG A 20 13.76 -5.66 -1.28
CA ARG A 20 13.29 -7.05 -1.34
C ARG A 20 12.40 -7.43 -0.17
N GLU A 21 12.73 -6.96 1.03
CA GLU A 21 11.92 -7.20 2.23
C GLU A 21 10.61 -6.41 2.17
N ALA A 22 10.64 -5.17 1.67
CA ALA A 22 9.44 -4.38 1.45
C ALA A 22 8.47 -5.03 0.45
N ILE A 23 8.99 -5.68 -0.60
CA ILE A 23 8.18 -6.45 -1.56
C ILE A 23 7.53 -7.67 -0.88
N LYS A 24 8.28 -8.42 -0.06
CA LYS A 24 7.72 -9.54 0.72
C LYS A 24 6.63 -9.05 1.67
N LEU A 25 6.86 -7.95 2.39
CA LEU A 25 5.89 -7.35 3.30
C LEU A 25 4.60 -6.92 2.58
N LYS A 26 4.71 -6.34 1.38
CA LYS A 26 3.55 -5.99 0.55
C LYS A 26 2.69 -7.19 0.17
N ASN A 27 3.30 -8.38 0.09
CA ASN A 27 2.58 -9.62 -0.23
C ASN A 27 1.86 -10.22 0.98
N HIS A 28 2.23 -9.84 2.21
CA HIS A 28 1.55 -10.30 3.42
C HIS A 28 0.08 -9.86 3.47
N LEU A 29 -0.73 -10.73 4.08
CA LEU A 29 -2.16 -10.53 4.24
C LEU A 29 -2.47 -9.25 5.04
N SER A 30 -1.74 -9.00 6.13
CA SER A 30 -1.89 -7.80 6.97
C SER A 30 -1.74 -6.50 6.18
N TYR A 31 -0.74 -6.43 5.29
CA TYR A 31 -0.52 -5.26 4.44
C TYR A 31 -1.68 -5.05 3.46
N LYS A 32 -2.15 -6.12 2.80
CA LYS A 32 -3.29 -6.06 1.87
C LYS A 32 -4.57 -5.63 2.58
N LEU A 33 -4.84 -6.15 3.77
CA LEU A 33 -5.96 -5.74 4.62
C LEU A 33 -5.88 -4.26 5.00
N GLY A 34 -4.73 -3.80 5.52
CA GLY A 34 -4.54 -2.41 5.88
C GLY A 34 -4.73 -1.47 4.68
N LYS A 35 -4.22 -1.86 3.51
CA LYS A 35 -4.39 -1.10 2.26
C LYS A 35 -5.86 -0.95 1.87
N GLU A 36 -6.66 -2.03 1.91
CA GLU A 36 -8.08 -1.96 1.60
C GLU A 36 -8.88 -1.22 2.68
N LEU A 37 -8.49 -1.31 3.95
CA LEU A 37 -9.10 -0.54 5.04
C LEU A 37 -8.92 0.97 4.83
N VAL A 38 -7.71 1.41 4.49
CA VAL A 38 -7.43 2.82 4.20
C VAL A 38 -8.24 3.32 3.00
N LYS A 39 -8.37 2.51 1.94
CA LYS A 39 -9.23 2.85 0.81
C LYS A 39 -10.68 2.97 1.24
N ALA A 40 -11.19 2.01 1.99
CA ALA A 40 -12.56 2.01 2.51
C ALA A 40 -12.85 3.27 3.33
N ASN A 41 -11.89 3.70 4.17
CA ASN A 41 -12.01 4.93 4.93
C ASN A 41 -12.06 6.17 4.01
N LYS A 42 -11.31 6.23 2.91
CA LYS A 42 -11.38 7.36 1.96
C LYS A 42 -12.71 7.45 1.21
N ILE A 43 -13.35 6.32 0.95
CA ILE A 43 -14.65 6.24 0.25
C ILE A 43 -15.79 5.85 1.19
N TRP A 44 -15.67 6.13 2.49
CA TRP A 44 -16.62 5.71 3.52
C TRP A 44 -18.06 6.19 3.20
N TYR A 45 -18.19 7.44 2.76
CA TYR A 45 -19.45 8.07 2.37
C TYR A 45 -20.09 7.46 1.11
N LYS A 46 -19.35 6.64 0.35
CA LYS A 46 -19.84 5.86 -0.79
C LYS A 46 -20.02 4.37 -0.46
N GLY A 47 -20.04 4.02 0.83
CA GLY A 47 -20.17 2.63 1.27
C GLY A 47 -18.85 1.84 1.26
N GLY A 48 -17.69 2.52 1.36
CA GLY A 48 -16.38 1.88 1.37
C GLY A 48 -16.23 0.71 2.36
N TYR A 49 -16.85 0.81 3.54
CA TYR A 49 -16.81 -0.26 4.53
C TYR A 49 -17.61 -1.51 4.13
N PHE A 50 -18.70 -1.39 3.38
CA PHE A 50 -19.41 -2.55 2.84
C PHE A 50 -18.54 -3.33 1.85
N TYR A 51 -17.82 -2.62 0.97
CA TYR A 51 -16.84 -3.21 0.06
C TYR A 51 -15.71 -3.91 0.82
N PHE A 52 -15.22 -3.30 1.90
CA PHE A 52 -14.19 -3.89 2.75
C PHE A 52 -14.64 -5.19 3.42
N LEU A 53 -15.86 -5.24 3.95
CA LEU A 53 -16.42 -6.47 4.53
C LEU A 53 -16.59 -7.58 3.48
N TYR A 54 -17.01 -7.22 2.26
CA TYR A 54 -17.07 -8.17 1.14
C TYR A 54 -15.68 -8.71 0.80
N PHE A 55 -14.66 -7.85 0.74
CA PHE A 55 -13.27 -8.24 0.51
C PHE A 55 -12.75 -9.20 1.58
N ILE A 56 -13.01 -8.94 2.86
CA ILE A 56 -12.65 -9.84 3.96
C ILE A 56 -13.31 -11.21 3.81
N LYS A 57 -14.62 -11.24 3.49
CA LYS A 57 -15.33 -12.51 3.27
C LYS A 57 -14.74 -13.31 2.11
N LYS A 58 -14.33 -12.63 1.02
CA LYS A 58 -13.68 -13.25 -0.14
C LYS A 58 -12.30 -13.84 0.16
N ILE A 59 -11.56 -13.28 1.13
CA ILE A 59 -10.24 -13.80 1.51
C ILE A 59 -10.34 -15.01 2.44
N LYS A 60 -11.40 -15.06 3.27
CA LYS A 60 -11.56 -16.08 4.32
C LYS A 60 -12.30 -17.34 3.82
N ILE A 61 -12.95 -17.27 2.66
CA ILE A 61 -13.50 -18.39 1.88
C ILE A 61 -12.44 -18.83 0.88
#